data_AF-A0A0D7CH84-F1
#
_entry.id   AF-A0A0D7CH84-F1
#
_cell.length_a   1.000
_cell.length_b   1.000
_cell.length_c   1.000
_cell.angle_alpha   90.00
_cell.angle_beta   90.00
_cell.angle_gamma   90.00
#
_symmetry.space_group_name_H-M   'P 1'
#
loop_
_entity.id
_entity.type
_entity.pdbx_description
1 polymer ?
#
loop_
_entity_poly.entity_id
_entity_poly.type
_entity_poly.pdbx_seq_one_letter_code
_entity_poly.pdbx_strand_id
1 'polypeptide(L)'
;MTVIDHQLIKRFRQEAGDRIAEQRRIDQASGLAPMTGEDERQYARSVIAQILEEHARAEINLGRTPPDAVTEEAYAAGVHAALFGVGRLQPLLDDPDVENIDINGCDRVFVGYADGREVVADPVAESDEELVELIQVLGAYSGLSSRPFDTANPQLDLRLPDGSRLSAVMDVTRRPALSIRRARMGKVFVSDLVGNGTLTQEVGSFLSAAVRARKNVMIAGATNAGKTTLLRALANEIPPAERLITVERALELGLDQFPDLHPNVVAFEERLANSEGQGSITMAELVRRSLRMNPSRVIVGEVLGDEIVTMLNAMSQGNDGSLSTIHANGSAEVFSRIATYALQAQERLPIEATHMLIAGSINFVVFIERRNGYAAGGRLSRTVTSIREVNGMDGRVLSSEVFAEAGDGRIVPHAPLSCVEELAAYGYRSSGSWG
;
A
#
# COMPACT_ATOMS: atom_id res chain seq x y z
N MET A 1 17.94 -32.24 2.06
CA MET A 1 16.62 -31.62 2.27
C MET A 1 15.97 -32.38 3.40
N THR A 2 15.81 -31.73 4.55
CA THR A 2 15.09 -32.27 5.71
C THR A 2 13.63 -32.41 5.32
N VAL A 3 13.10 -33.63 5.33
CA VAL A 3 11.68 -33.88 5.04
C VAL A 3 10.92 -33.58 6.33
N ILE A 4 10.21 -32.46 6.35
CA ILE A 4 9.40 -32.04 7.51
C ILE A 4 8.08 -32.81 7.50
N ASP A 5 7.72 -33.39 8.65
CA ASP A 5 6.42 -34.05 8.83
C ASP A 5 5.33 -33.02 9.16
N HIS A 6 4.48 -32.74 8.18
CA HIS A 6 3.38 -31.80 8.34
C HIS A 6 2.26 -32.29 9.27
N GLN A 7 2.07 -33.61 9.45
CA GLN A 7 1.11 -34.11 10.44
C GLN A 7 1.58 -33.82 11.86
N LEU A 8 2.89 -33.89 12.07
CA LEU A 8 3.52 -33.56 13.34
C LEU A 8 3.33 -32.08 13.68
N ILE A 9 3.56 -31.18 12.70
CA ILE A 9 3.29 -29.73 12.85
C ILE A 9 1.83 -29.48 13.22
N LYS A 10 0.89 -30.14 12.55
CA LYS A 10 -0.55 -29.99 12.84
C LYS A 10 -0.88 -30.39 14.28
N ARG A 11 -0.35 -31.52 14.73
CA ARG A 11 -0.53 -31.99 16.12
C ARG A 11 0.05 -30.97 17.11
N PHE A 12 1.27 -30.50 16.88
CA PHE A 12 1.90 -29.51 17.76
C PHE A 12 1.20 -28.16 17.76
N ARG A 13 0.67 -27.72 16.61
CA ARG A 13 -0.17 -26.51 16.50
C ARG A 13 -1.43 -26.66 17.35
N GLN A 14 -2.14 -27.79 17.23
CA GLN A 14 -3.35 -28.03 18.03
C GLN A 14 -3.04 -27.98 19.52
N GLU A 15 -2.00 -28.70 19.94
CA GLU A 15 -1.60 -28.76 21.33
C GLU A 15 -1.14 -27.39 21.87
N ALA A 16 -0.38 -26.63 21.07
CA ALA A 16 0.01 -25.27 21.43
C ALA A 16 -1.20 -24.34 21.53
N GLY A 17 -2.13 -24.41 20.57
CA GLY A 17 -3.38 -23.65 20.57
C GLY A 17 -4.23 -23.94 21.79
N ASP A 18 -4.36 -25.22 22.16
CA ASP A 18 -5.11 -25.66 23.35
C ASP A 18 -4.47 -25.12 24.64
N ARG A 19 -3.14 -25.20 24.77
CA ARG A 19 -2.39 -24.65 25.91
C ARG A 19 -2.54 -23.13 26.02
N ILE A 20 -2.47 -22.40 24.89
CA ILE A 20 -2.68 -20.95 24.85
C ILE A 20 -4.13 -20.59 25.22
N ALA A 21 -5.12 -21.31 24.70
CA ALA A 21 -6.53 -21.07 25.00
C ALA A 21 -6.88 -21.39 26.46
N GLU A 22 -6.26 -22.41 27.05
CA GLU A 22 -6.37 -22.71 28.49
C GLU A 22 -5.76 -21.57 29.31
N GLN A 23 -4.55 -21.10 28.97
CA GLN A 23 -3.93 -19.98 29.67
C GLN A 23 -4.80 -18.73 29.62
N ARG A 24 -5.37 -18.38 28.45
CA ARG A 24 -6.32 -17.26 28.33
C ARG A 24 -7.53 -17.41 29.26
N ARG A 25 -8.08 -18.62 29.40
CA ARG A 25 -9.21 -18.89 30.31
C ARG A 25 -8.80 -18.73 31.77
N ILE A 26 -7.60 -19.18 32.14
CA ILE A 26 -7.04 -19.02 33.50
C ILE A 26 -6.82 -17.54 33.82
N ASP A 27 -6.24 -16.78 32.89
CA ASP A 27 -5.98 -15.35 33.06
C ASP A 27 -7.29 -14.58 33.23
N GLN A 28 -8.29 -14.88 32.40
CA GLN A 28 -9.62 -14.28 32.49
C GLN A 28 -10.33 -14.62 33.80
N ALA A 29 -10.27 -15.87 34.26
CA ALA A 29 -10.82 -16.30 35.53
C ALA A 29 -10.10 -15.65 36.73
N SER A 30 -8.82 -15.33 36.57
CA SER A 30 -7.98 -14.67 37.57
C SER A 30 -8.08 -13.14 37.54
N GLY A 31 -8.88 -12.57 36.62
CA GLY A 31 -9.05 -11.13 36.47
C GLY A 31 -7.83 -10.41 35.89
N LEU A 32 -6.91 -11.12 35.26
CA LEU A 32 -5.77 -10.53 34.56
C LEU A 32 -6.23 -9.89 33.25
N ALA A 33 -5.53 -8.82 32.85
CA ALA A 33 -5.74 -8.24 31.53
C ALA A 33 -5.36 -9.26 30.44
N PRO A 34 -6.08 -9.29 29.30
CA PRO A 34 -5.69 -10.13 28.17
C PRO A 34 -4.24 -9.84 27.75
N MET A 35 -3.48 -10.89 27.47
CA MET A 35 -2.12 -10.76 26.95
C MET A 35 -2.10 -9.86 25.72
N THR A 36 -1.06 -9.02 25.60
CA THR A 36 -0.84 -8.26 24.37
C THR A 36 -0.43 -9.22 23.25
N GLY A 37 -0.58 -8.82 21.99
CA GLY A 37 -0.18 -9.66 20.86
C GLY A 37 1.32 -9.99 20.83
N GLU A 38 2.16 -9.17 21.46
CA GLU A 38 3.60 -9.44 21.60
C GLU A 38 3.87 -10.44 22.73
N ASP A 39 3.24 -10.25 23.90
CA ASP A 39 3.32 -11.18 25.03
C ASP A 39 2.81 -12.56 24.64
N GLU A 40 1.77 -12.63 23.82
CA GLU A 40 1.20 -13.87 23.32
C GLU A 40 2.13 -14.63 22.38
N ARG A 41 2.83 -13.93 21.48
CA ARG A 41 3.85 -14.58 20.64
C ARG A 41 5.00 -15.11 21.49
N GLN A 42 5.42 -14.35 22.50
CA GLN A 42 6.50 -14.76 23.38
C GLN A 42 6.10 -15.98 24.23
N TYR A 43 4.88 -15.97 24.78
CA TYR A 43 4.31 -17.10 25.48
C TYR A 43 4.19 -18.32 24.57
N ALA A 44 3.66 -18.15 23.36
CA ALA A 44 3.52 -19.24 22.42
C ALA A 44 4.86 -19.84 21.98
N ARG A 45 5.91 -19.03 21.79
CA ARG A 45 7.28 -19.55 21.58
C ARG A 45 7.72 -20.45 22.73
N SER A 46 7.42 -20.07 23.97
CA SER A 46 7.73 -20.91 25.13
C SER A 46 6.94 -22.22 25.13
N VAL A 47 5.66 -22.18 24.75
CA VAL A 47 4.78 -23.35 24.64
C VAL A 47 5.26 -24.30 23.54
N ILE A 48 5.63 -23.77 22.37
CA ILE A 48 6.16 -24.56 21.24
C ILE A 48 7.45 -25.26 21.66
N ALA A 49 8.37 -24.55 22.33
CA ALA A 49 9.62 -25.13 22.82
C ALA A 49 9.36 -26.28 23.80
N GLN A 50 8.40 -26.13 24.72
CA GLN A 50 8.01 -27.20 25.65
C GLN A 50 7.46 -28.43 24.92
N ILE A 51 6.56 -28.23 23.95
CA ILE A 51 5.97 -29.34 23.17
C ILE A 51 7.05 -30.11 22.39
N LEU A 52 8.01 -29.40 21.80
CA LEU A 52 9.13 -30.03 21.09
C LEU A 52 10.04 -30.80 22.04
N GLU A 53 10.35 -30.25 23.22
CA GLU A 53 11.16 -30.94 24.23
C GLU A 53 10.46 -32.21 24.75
N GLU A 54 9.15 -32.14 24.98
CA GLU A 54 8.32 -33.30 25.36
C GLU A 54 8.33 -34.37 24.26
N HIS A 55 8.23 -33.96 22.99
CA HIS A 55 8.31 -34.89 21.86
C HIS A 55 9.68 -35.54 21.72
N ALA A 56 10.77 -34.77 21.82
CA ALA A 56 12.13 -35.29 21.77
C ALA A 56 12.38 -36.33 22.89
N ARG A 57 11.91 -36.05 24.11
CA ARG A 57 11.97 -37.01 25.24
C ARG A 57 11.16 -38.28 24.94
N ALA A 58 9.98 -38.16 24.32
CA ALA A 58 9.17 -39.31 23.95
C ALA A 58 9.84 -40.20 22.91
N GLU A 59 10.49 -39.62 21.89
CA GLU A 59 11.24 -40.37 20.88
C GLU A 59 12.41 -41.15 21.50
N ILE A 60 13.16 -40.53 22.43
CA ILE A 60 14.23 -41.19 23.19
C ILE A 60 13.69 -42.38 23.97
N ASN A 61 12.57 -42.22 24.68
CA ASN A 61 11.95 -43.29 25.47
C ASN A 61 11.45 -44.46 24.59
N LEU A 62 11.12 -44.19 23.33
CA LEU A 62 10.74 -45.19 22.33
C LEU A 62 11.94 -45.82 21.62
N GLY A 63 13.17 -45.47 22.00
CA GLY A 63 14.41 -45.97 21.40
C GLY A 63 14.68 -45.42 20.00
N ARG A 64 14.04 -44.31 19.63
CA ARG A 64 14.22 -43.62 18.35
C ARG A 64 15.19 -42.45 18.51
N THR A 65 15.70 -41.97 17.38
CA THR A 65 16.58 -40.80 17.38
C THR A 65 15.71 -39.53 17.40
N PRO A 66 15.85 -38.65 18.39
CA PRO A 66 15.14 -37.38 18.40
C PRO A 66 15.56 -36.50 17.22
N PRO A 67 14.73 -35.51 16.84
CA PRO A 67 15.09 -34.57 15.77
C PRO A 67 16.39 -33.83 16.13
N ASP A 68 17.21 -33.51 15.12
CA ASP A 68 18.37 -32.65 15.32
C ASP A 68 17.93 -31.18 15.51
N ALA A 69 18.84 -30.33 15.97
CA ALA A 69 18.55 -28.92 16.25
C ALA A 69 17.99 -28.17 15.01
N VAL A 70 18.46 -28.51 13.81
CA VAL A 70 17.98 -27.92 12.56
C VAL A 70 16.53 -28.32 12.28
N THR A 71 16.19 -29.58 12.53
CA THR A 71 14.82 -30.10 12.35
C THR A 71 13.88 -29.58 13.43
N GLU A 72 14.32 -29.47 14.69
CA GLU A 72 13.55 -28.83 15.76
C GLU A 72 13.24 -27.37 15.45
N GLU A 73 14.23 -26.60 14.96
CA GLU A 73 14.03 -25.21 14.60
C GLU A 73 13.07 -25.07 13.41
N ALA A 74 13.13 -25.99 12.45
CA ALA A 74 12.17 -26.06 11.35
C ALA A 74 10.74 -26.41 11.82
N TYR A 75 10.58 -27.33 12.78
CA TYR A 75 9.28 -27.62 13.40
C TYR A 75 8.76 -26.43 14.21
N ALA A 76 9.62 -25.77 15.00
CA ALA A 76 9.26 -24.59 15.78
C ALA A 76 8.79 -23.45 14.87
N ALA A 77 9.53 -23.17 13.80
CA ALA A 77 9.16 -22.18 12.80
C ALA A 77 7.83 -22.56 12.11
N GLY A 78 7.65 -23.84 11.75
CA GLY A 78 6.42 -24.34 11.15
C GLY A 78 5.19 -24.20 12.05
N VAL A 79 5.30 -24.55 13.34
CA VAL A 79 4.23 -24.41 14.32
C VAL A 79 3.94 -22.94 14.62
N HIS A 80 4.97 -22.12 14.78
CA HIS A 80 4.81 -20.68 14.98
C HIS A 80 4.12 -20.02 13.78
N ALA A 81 4.50 -20.40 12.55
CA ALA A 81 3.84 -19.94 11.32
C ALA A 81 2.41 -20.48 11.19
N ALA A 82 2.11 -21.66 11.72
CA ALA A 82 0.74 -22.20 11.72
C ALA A 82 -0.16 -21.58 12.81
N LEU A 83 0.42 -21.05 13.89
CA LEU A 83 -0.29 -20.35 14.96
C LEU A 83 -0.50 -18.86 14.66
N PHE A 84 0.52 -18.21 14.09
CA PHE A 84 0.57 -16.74 13.93
C PHE A 84 0.84 -16.25 12.50
N GLY A 85 1.21 -17.15 11.60
CA GLY A 85 1.44 -16.86 10.19
C GLY A 85 0.28 -17.33 9.31
N VAL A 86 0.51 -17.37 8.01
CA VAL A 86 -0.48 -17.77 7.00
C VAL A 86 -0.43 -19.27 6.66
N GLY A 87 0.21 -20.10 7.51
CA GLY A 87 0.30 -21.56 7.31
C GLY A 87 0.91 -21.95 5.95
N ARG A 88 0.22 -22.80 5.18
CA ARG A 88 0.68 -23.27 3.85
C ARG A 88 0.72 -22.18 2.77
N LEU A 89 0.17 -21.00 3.04
CA LEU A 89 0.33 -19.85 2.14
C LEU A 89 1.71 -19.20 2.28
N GLN A 90 2.43 -19.41 3.40
CA GLN A 90 3.68 -18.71 3.67
C GLN A 90 4.72 -18.90 2.55
N PRO A 91 4.96 -20.10 2.01
CA PRO A 91 5.91 -20.26 0.90
C PRO A 91 5.52 -19.47 -0.36
N LEU A 92 4.21 -19.35 -0.66
CA LEU A 92 3.71 -18.56 -1.79
C LEU A 92 3.82 -17.05 -1.52
N LEU A 93 3.71 -16.64 -0.26
CA LEU A 93 3.94 -15.27 0.19
C LEU A 93 5.41 -14.93 0.40
N ASP A 94 6.31 -15.90 0.46
CA ASP A 94 7.75 -15.64 0.55
C ASP A 94 8.40 -15.63 -0.84
N ASP A 95 7.79 -16.30 -1.83
CA ASP A 95 8.27 -16.32 -3.20
C ASP A 95 8.24 -14.90 -3.82
N PRO A 96 9.39 -14.32 -4.17
CA PRO A 96 9.47 -12.97 -4.71
C PRO A 96 8.99 -12.87 -6.15
N ASP A 97 8.72 -13.97 -6.85
CA ASP A 97 8.25 -14.02 -8.23
C ASP A 97 6.73 -14.21 -8.35
N VAL A 98 6.03 -14.54 -7.26
CA VAL A 98 4.56 -14.61 -7.17
C VAL A 98 3.92 -13.22 -7.10
N GLU A 99 2.90 -12.95 -7.91
CA GLU A 99 2.13 -11.70 -7.94
C GLU A 99 0.71 -11.88 -7.43
N ASN A 100 0.03 -12.94 -7.85
CA ASN A 100 -1.36 -13.21 -7.51
C ASN A 100 -1.51 -14.67 -7.05
N ILE A 101 -2.37 -14.89 -6.06
CA ILE A 101 -2.73 -16.21 -5.55
C ILE A 101 -4.25 -16.26 -5.47
N ASP A 102 -4.89 -17.10 -6.28
CA ASP A 102 -6.34 -17.29 -6.28
C ASP A 102 -6.69 -18.70 -5.81
N ILE A 103 -7.54 -18.81 -4.80
CA ILE A 103 -7.88 -20.06 -4.12
C ILE A 103 -9.39 -20.23 -4.17
N ASN A 104 -9.84 -21.30 -4.82
CA ASN A 104 -11.25 -21.60 -5.09
C ASN A 104 -11.68 -22.88 -4.34
N GLY A 105 -11.82 -22.78 -3.02
CA GLY A 105 -11.82 -23.90 -2.08
C GLY A 105 -10.40 -24.36 -1.71
N CYS A 106 -10.28 -25.24 -0.73
CA CYS A 106 -8.99 -25.61 -0.12
C CYS A 106 -7.91 -26.16 -1.08
N ASP A 107 -8.31 -26.71 -2.23
CA ASP A 107 -7.49 -27.54 -3.12
C ASP A 107 -7.32 -26.98 -4.55
N ARG A 108 -8.01 -25.89 -4.91
CA ARG A 108 -7.89 -25.28 -6.25
C ARG A 108 -7.16 -23.95 -6.15
N VAL A 109 -5.83 -24.02 -6.21
CA VAL A 109 -4.93 -22.89 -6.00
C VAL A 109 -4.26 -22.52 -7.32
N PHE A 110 -4.42 -21.28 -7.75
CA PHE A 110 -3.81 -20.71 -8.94
C PHE A 110 -2.79 -19.65 -8.51
N VAL A 111 -1.60 -19.69 -9.08
CA VAL A 111 -0.51 -18.78 -8.75
C VAL A 111 -0.02 -18.10 -10.03
N GLY A 112 -0.19 -16.78 -10.08
CA GLY A 112 0.31 -15.93 -11.15
C GLY A 112 1.66 -15.33 -10.80
N TYR A 113 2.61 -15.35 -11.73
CA TYR A 113 3.97 -14.84 -11.58
C TYR A 113 4.19 -13.56 -12.39
N ALA A 114 5.25 -12.81 -12.06
CA ALA A 114 5.58 -11.53 -12.70
C ALA A 114 5.95 -11.63 -14.19
N ASP A 115 6.32 -12.82 -14.66
CA ASP A 115 6.56 -13.11 -16.08
C ASP A 115 5.27 -13.40 -16.87
N GLY A 116 4.11 -13.34 -16.21
CA GLY A 116 2.80 -13.64 -16.79
C GLY A 116 2.45 -15.14 -16.81
N ARG A 117 3.30 -16.01 -16.26
CA ARG A 117 2.98 -17.44 -16.10
C ARG A 117 1.94 -17.63 -15.01
N GLU A 118 1.02 -18.56 -15.25
CA GLU A 118 0.04 -19.01 -14.26
C GLU A 118 0.15 -20.52 -14.08
N VAL A 119 0.19 -20.99 -12.84
CA VAL A 119 0.30 -22.42 -12.53
C VAL A 119 -0.71 -22.83 -11.47
N VAL A 120 -1.09 -24.10 -11.49
CA VAL A 120 -1.83 -24.72 -10.39
C VAL A 120 -0.83 -25.15 -9.32
N ALA A 121 -1.06 -24.74 -8.08
CA ALA A 121 -0.22 -25.08 -6.93
C ALA A 121 -0.90 -26.12 -6.03
N ASP A 122 -0.15 -26.60 -5.04
CA ASP A 122 -0.64 -27.56 -4.05
C ASP A 122 -1.73 -26.95 -3.13
N PRO A 123 -2.62 -27.78 -2.56
CA PRO A 123 -3.64 -27.34 -1.61
C PRO A 123 -3.08 -26.57 -0.41
N VAL A 124 -3.70 -25.42 -0.12
CA VAL A 124 -3.33 -24.53 1.00
C VAL A 124 -4.01 -24.89 2.31
N ALA A 125 -5.02 -25.77 2.27
CA ALA A 125 -5.69 -26.36 3.43
C ALA A 125 -6.16 -27.79 3.09
N GLU A 126 -6.49 -28.59 4.10
CA GLU A 126 -6.97 -29.96 3.94
C GLU A 126 -8.49 -30.02 3.74
N SER A 127 -9.24 -29.02 4.21
CA SER A 127 -10.68 -28.88 3.98
C SER A 127 -11.09 -27.42 3.84
N ASP A 128 -12.32 -27.20 3.36
CA ASP A 128 -12.88 -25.85 3.25
C ASP A 128 -13.08 -25.20 4.63
N GLU A 129 -13.40 -26.00 5.66
CA GLU A 129 -13.48 -25.54 7.05
C GLU A 129 -12.13 -25.06 7.56
N GLU A 130 -11.05 -25.80 7.30
CA GLU A 130 -9.69 -25.37 7.69
C GLU A 130 -9.27 -24.09 6.95
N LEU A 131 -9.69 -23.93 5.68
CA LEU A 131 -9.45 -22.67 4.95
C LEU A 131 -10.19 -21.49 5.59
N VAL A 132 -11.44 -21.68 6.02
CA VAL A 132 -12.22 -20.65 6.74
C VAL A 132 -11.55 -20.30 8.07
N GLU A 133 -11.11 -21.30 8.84
CA GLU A 133 -10.37 -21.09 10.10
C GLU A 133 -9.08 -20.29 9.89
N LEU A 134 -8.33 -20.60 8.83
CA LEU A 134 -7.12 -19.85 8.45
C LEU A 134 -7.47 -18.38 8.19
N ILE A 135 -8.52 -18.10 7.41
CA ILE A 135 -8.96 -16.74 7.11
C ILE A 135 -9.42 -16.01 8.39
N GLN A 136 -10.10 -16.69 9.32
CA GLN A 136 -10.51 -16.13 10.61
C GLN A 136 -9.31 -15.75 11.49
N VAL A 137 -8.28 -16.61 11.54
CA VAL A 137 -7.02 -16.29 12.24
C VAL A 137 -6.38 -15.06 11.60
N LEU A 138 -6.30 -15.01 10.27
CA LEU A 138 -5.77 -13.82 9.59
C LEU A 138 -6.61 -12.58 9.89
N GLY A 139 -7.94 -12.68 9.94
CA GLY A 139 -8.83 -11.57 10.26
C GLY A 139 -8.67 -11.05 11.69
N ALA A 140 -8.36 -11.94 12.63
CA ALA A 140 -8.13 -11.57 14.02
C ALA A 140 -6.80 -10.83 14.24
N TYR A 141 -5.77 -11.14 13.44
CA TYR A 141 -4.38 -10.69 13.71
C TYR A 141 -3.74 -9.84 12.61
N SER A 142 -4.33 -9.73 11.42
CA SER A 142 -3.79 -8.95 10.29
C SER A 142 -4.38 -7.54 10.26
N GLY A 143 -3.52 -6.53 10.43
CA GLY A 143 -3.89 -5.10 10.37
C GLY A 143 -4.04 -4.42 11.74
N LEU A 144 -4.52 -3.17 11.74
CA LEU A 144 -4.68 -2.34 12.95
C LEU A 144 -5.93 -2.69 13.78
N SER A 145 -6.85 -3.49 13.24
CA SER A 145 -8.11 -3.88 13.87
C SER A 145 -8.54 -5.28 13.43
N SER A 146 -9.04 -6.09 14.36
CA SER A 146 -9.66 -7.38 14.06
C SER A 146 -10.85 -7.21 13.11
N ARG A 147 -10.98 -8.12 12.14
CA ARG A 147 -12.09 -8.19 11.18
C ARG A 147 -12.70 -9.60 11.21
N PRO A 148 -13.99 -9.75 11.55
CA PRO A 148 -14.63 -11.05 11.65
C PRO A 148 -14.87 -11.66 10.26
N PHE A 149 -14.82 -13.00 10.19
CA PHE A 149 -15.17 -13.77 9.01
C PHE A 149 -15.99 -14.99 9.45
N ASP A 150 -17.30 -14.89 9.35
CA ASP A 150 -18.25 -15.88 9.84
C ASP A 150 -19.54 -15.83 8.99
N THR A 151 -20.52 -16.66 9.29
CA THR A 151 -21.79 -16.71 8.55
C THR A 151 -22.57 -15.38 8.57
N ALA A 152 -22.36 -14.53 9.58
CA ALA A 152 -22.96 -13.19 9.63
C ALA A 152 -22.13 -12.15 8.85
N ASN A 153 -20.82 -12.39 8.68
CA ASN A 153 -19.86 -11.55 7.97
C ASN A 153 -19.12 -12.38 6.92
N PRO A 154 -19.79 -12.81 5.83
CA PRO A 154 -19.26 -13.78 4.89
C PRO A 154 -18.22 -13.21 3.90
N GLN A 155 -17.80 -11.96 4.09
CA GLN A 155 -16.84 -11.25 3.24
C GLN A 155 -15.78 -10.61 4.12
N LEU A 156 -14.52 -10.67 3.68
CA LEU A 156 -13.40 -10.14 4.43
C LEU A 156 -12.33 -9.58 3.49
N ASP A 157 -11.99 -8.31 3.68
CA ASP A 157 -10.79 -7.72 3.08
C ASP A 157 -9.76 -7.45 4.16
N LEU A 158 -8.54 -7.95 3.94
CA LEU A 158 -7.39 -7.80 4.84
C LEU A 158 -6.17 -7.28 4.11
N ARG A 159 -5.27 -6.72 4.91
CA ARG A 159 -3.90 -6.51 4.54
C ARG A 159 -3.00 -7.40 5.39
N LEU A 160 -2.23 -8.25 4.72
CA LEU A 160 -1.28 -9.14 5.35
C LEU A 160 -0.05 -8.38 5.87
N PRO A 161 0.73 -8.94 6.81
CA PRO A 161 1.93 -8.29 7.34
C PRO A 161 2.98 -7.89 6.30
N ASP A 162 3.07 -8.62 5.18
CA ASP A 162 3.95 -8.29 4.05
C ASP A 162 3.39 -7.16 3.15
N GLY A 163 2.24 -6.60 3.52
CA GLY A 163 1.51 -5.56 2.79
C GLY A 163 0.54 -6.09 1.74
N SER A 164 0.56 -7.39 1.45
CA SER A 164 -0.30 -8.01 0.42
C SER A 164 -1.77 -7.83 0.76
N ARG A 165 -2.59 -7.67 -0.28
CA ARG A 165 -4.05 -7.52 -0.14
C ARG A 165 -4.71 -8.87 -0.27
N LEU A 166 -5.55 -9.21 0.69
CA LEU A 166 -6.30 -10.45 0.74
C LEU A 166 -7.79 -10.10 0.71
N SER A 167 -8.55 -10.71 -0.19
CA SER A 167 -10.01 -10.63 -0.24
C SER A 167 -10.60 -12.03 -0.19
N ALA A 168 -11.52 -12.26 0.74
CA ALA A 168 -12.12 -13.56 1.00
C ALA A 168 -13.65 -13.49 0.99
N VAL A 169 -14.29 -14.56 0.55
CA VAL A 169 -15.74 -14.72 0.56
C VAL A 169 -16.16 -16.16 0.85
N MET A 170 -17.23 -16.34 1.63
CA MET A 170 -17.90 -17.62 1.91
C MET A 170 -19.42 -17.47 1.82
N ASP A 171 -20.17 -18.56 1.93
CA ASP A 171 -21.65 -18.66 1.97
C ASP A 171 -22.47 -18.13 0.78
N VAL A 172 -21.89 -17.24 -0.04
CA VAL A 172 -22.46 -16.76 -1.31
C VAL A 172 -21.79 -17.42 -2.53
N THR A 173 -20.82 -18.30 -2.27
CA THR A 173 -20.11 -19.14 -3.22
C THR A 173 -20.26 -20.61 -2.80
N ARG A 174 -20.10 -21.56 -3.74
CA ARG A 174 -20.23 -23.00 -3.42
C ARG A 174 -19.20 -23.50 -2.40
N ARG A 175 -18.04 -22.85 -2.38
CA ARG A 175 -16.87 -23.12 -1.52
C ARG A 175 -16.24 -21.77 -1.17
N PRO A 176 -15.56 -21.63 -0.02
CA PRO A 176 -14.83 -20.41 0.31
C PRO A 176 -13.85 -20.06 -0.81
N ALA A 177 -13.79 -18.78 -1.16
CA ALA A 177 -12.89 -18.27 -2.19
C ALA A 177 -12.03 -17.14 -1.62
N LEU A 178 -10.78 -17.09 -2.06
CA LEU A 178 -9.77 -16.18 -1.55
C LEU A 178 -8.85 -15.72 -2.69
N SER A 179 -8.62 -14.41 -2.79
CA SER A 179 -7.64 -13.83 -3.71
C SER A 179 -6.62 -13.00 -2.93
N ILE A 180 -5.34 -13.27 -3.13
CA ILE A 180 -4.24 -12.51 -2.57
C ILE A 180 -3.44 -11.85 -3.69
N ARG A 181 -3.29 -10.54 -3.62
CA ARG A 181 -2.42 -9.76 -4.49
C ARG A 181 -1.19 -9.30 -3.72
N ARG A 182 -0.02 -9.78 -4.15
CA ARG A 182 1.26 -9.50 -3.48
C ARG A 182 1.60 -8.02 -3.53
N ALA A 183 1.94 -7.44 -2.37
CA ALA A 183 2.41 -6.06 -2.32
C ALA A 183 3.91 -5.99 -2.55
N ARG A 184 4.34 -6.06 -3.81
CA ARG A 184 5.73 -5.74 -4.16
C ARG A 184 5.92 -4.23 -4.21
N MET A 185 6.34 -3.68 -3.09
CA MET A 185 6.80 -2.30 -3.04
C MET A 185 8.32 -2.27 -3.12
N GLY A 186 8.87 -2.38 -4.33
CA GLY A 186 10.28 -2.05 -4.54
C GLY A 186 10.55 -0.55 -4.35
N LYS A 187 11.80 -0.17 -4.07
CA LYS A 187 12.23 1.23 -4.18
C LYS A 187 12.10 1.65 -5.64
N VAL A 188 11.56 2.84 -5.86
CA VAL A 188 11.45 3.44 -7.21
C VAL A 188 12.00 4.85 -7.10
N PHE A 189 12.91 5.21 -8.00
CA PHE A 189 13.55 6.52 -8.05
C PHE A 189 13.24 7.22 -9.36
N VAL A 190 13.42 8.54 -9.39
CA VAL A 190 13.31 9.34 -10.61
C VAL A 190 14.26 8.80 -11.70
N SER A 191 15.46 8.35 -11.32
CA SER A 191 16.42 7.71 -12.24
C SER A 191 15.87 6.47 -12.94
N ASP A 192 15.06 5.65 -12.26
CA ASP A 192 14.46 4.45 -12.84
C ASP A 192 13.41 4.82 -13.87
N LEU A 193 12.63 5.88 -13.58
CA LEU A 193 11.62 6.42 -14.50
C LEU A 193 12.24 7.12 -15.71
N VAL A 194 13.43 7.72 -15.56
CA VAL A 194 14.21 8.20 -16.71
C VAL A 194 14.74 7.02 -17.52
N GLY A 195 15.33 6.02 -16.87
CA GLY A 195 15.93 4.87 -17.53
C GLY A 195 14.94 4.01 -18.33
N ASN A 196 13.69 3.92 -17.87
CA ASN A 196 12.64 3.17 -18.57
C ASN A 196 11.85 3.99 -19.61
N GLY A 197 12.13 5.31 -19.70
CA GLY A 197 11.51 6.24 -20.65
C GLY A 197 10.20 6.87 -20.19
N THR A 198 9.80 6.72 -18.91
CA THR A 198 8.63 7.40 -18.35
C THR A 198 8.82 8.91 -18.26
N LEU A 199 10.05 9.33 -17.94
CA LEU A 199 10.47 10.73 -17.88
C LEU A 199 11.64 10.97 -18.84
N THR A 200 11.74 12.17 -19.40
CA THR A 200 13.02 12.63 -19.96
C THR A 200 13.95 13.06 -18.83
N GLN A 201 15.26 13.16 -19.11
CA GLN A 201 16.23 13.64 -18.13
C GLN A 201 15.88 15.04 -17.60
N GLU A 202 15.43 15.94 -18.48
CA GLU A 202 15.05 17.31 -18.13
C GLU A 202 13.82 17.34 -17.23
N VAL A 203 12.77 16.57 -17.57
CA VAL A 203 11.57 16.45 -16.73
C VAL A 203 11.90 15.82 -15.38
N GLY A 204 12.74 14.78 -15.34
CA GLY A 204 13.21 14.18 -14.10
C GLY A 204 13.91 15.20 -13.20
N SER A 205 14.86 15.95 -13.75
CA SER A 205 15.57 17.01 -13.01
C SER A 205 14.64 18.11 -12.52
N PHE A 206 13.68 18.52 -13.34
CA PHE A 206 12.66 19.51 -12.98
C PHE A 206 11.81 19.03 -11.81
N LEU A 207 11.27 17.81 -11.87
CA LEU A 207 10.41 17.27 -10.83
C LEU A 207 11.17 17.04 -9.52
N SER A 208 12.41 16.53 -9.56
CA SER A 208 13.24 16.40 -8.36
C SER A 208 13.49 17.75 -7.70
N ALA A 209 13.79 18.80 -8.48
CA ALA A 209 13.97 20.14 -7.96
C ALA A 209 12.66 20.73 -7.39
N ALA A 210 11.53 20.54 -8.07
CA ALA A 210 10.21 20.98 -7.59
C ALA A 210 9.85 20.36 -6.23
N VAL A 211 10.10 19.06 -6.06
CA VAL A 211 9.88 18.38 -4.76
C VAL A 211 10.77 18.98 -3.67
N ARG A 212 12.07 19.16 -3.95
CA ARG A 212 13.03 19.73 -2.97
C ARG A 212 12.73 21.18 -2.63
N ALA A 213 12.22 21.94 -3.60
CA ALA A 213 11.69 23.30 -3.44
C ALA A 213 10.32 23.37 -2.76
N ARG A 214 9.79 22.24 -2.25
CA ARG A 214 8.49 22.15 -1.57
C ARG A 214 7.33 22.64 -2.44
N LYS A 215 7.36 22.38 -3.73
CA LYS A 215 6.21 22.63 -4.61
C LYS A 215 5.16 21.56 -4.40
N ASN A 216 3.91 21.98 -4.29
CA ASN A 216 2.76 21.07 -4.24
C ASN A 216 2.49 20.51 -5.63
N VAL A 217 2.53 19.18 -5.76
CA VAL A 217 2.40 18.48 -7.06
C VAL A 217 1.20 17.55 -7.04
N MET A 218 0.29 17.76 -8.00
CA MET A 218 -0.84 16.90 -8.28
C MET A 218 -0.54 16.02 -9.49
N ILE A 219 -0.52 14.70 -9.31
CA ILE A 219 -0.25 13.74 -10.38
C ILE A 219 -1.56 13.17 -10.91
N ALA A 220 -1.82 13.39 -12.19
CA ALA A 220 -3.07 13.01 -12.83
C ALA A 220 -2.87 11.96 -13.92
N GLY A 221 -3.90 11.15 -14.15
CA GLY A 221 -3.93 10.14 -15.21
C GLY A 221 -5.05 9.12 -15.06
N ALA A 222 -5.23 8.31 -16.09
CA ALA A 222 -6.20 7.22 -16.06
C ALA A 222 -5.81 6.12 -15.04
N THR A 223 -6.72 5.18 -14.79
CA THR A 223 -6.44 3.97 -13.99
C THR A 223 -5.28 3.18 -14.58
N ASN A 224 -4.38 2.70 -13.71
CA ASN A 224 -3.16 1.98 -14.08
C ASN A 224 -2.15 2.77 -14.93
N ALA A 225 -2.26 4.11 -15.00
CA ALA A 225 -1.31 4.97 -15.71
C ALA A 225 0.07 5.04 -15.04
N GLY A 226 0.20 4.64 -13.77
CA GLY A 226 1.45 4.70 -13.01
C GLY A 226 1.58 5.89 -12.07
N LYS A 227 0.47 6.56 -11.72
CA LYS A 227 0.45 7.74 -10.83
C LYS A 227 1.12 7.46 -9.49
N THR A 228 0.73 6.38 -8.81
CA THR A 228 1.29 5.98 -7.51
C THR A 228 2.79 5.67 -7.61
N THR A 229 3.23 5.05 -8.69
CA THR A 229 4.66 4.79 -8.95
C THR A 229 5.46 6.09 -9.12
N LEU A 230 4.92 7.05 -9.89
CA LEU A 230 5.53 8.38 -10.03
C LEU A 230 5.53 9.12 -8.69
N LEU A 231 4.44 9.08 -7.94
CA LEU A 231 4.36 9.70 -6.60
C LEU A 231 5.44 9.15 -5.68
N ARG A 232 5.60 7.82 -5.61
CA ARG A 232 6.62 7.17 -4.77
C ARG A 232 8.04 7.58 -5.19
N ALA A 233 8.30 7.67 -6.50
CA ALA A 233 9.58 8.14 -7.02
C ALA A 233 9.87 9.59 -6.62
N LEU A 234 8.86 10.47 -6.71
CA LEU A 234 8.97 11.87 -6.29
C LEU A 234 9.09 12.01 -4.77
N ALA A 235 8.38 11.19 -3.99
CA ALA A 235 8.50 11.18 -2.55
C ALA A 235 9.93 10.86 -2.10
N ASN A 236 10.65 10.00 -2.82
CA ASN A 236 12.06 9.69 -2.55
C ASN A 236 13.04 10.86 -2.82
N GLU A 237 12.59 11.96 -3.42
CA GLU A 237 13.36 13.20 -3.54
C GLU A 237 13.22 14.13 -2.33
N ILE A 238 12.30 13.80 -1.40
CA ILE A 238 12.10 14.55 -0.16
C ILE A 238 13.28 14.26 0.80
N PRO A 239 13.88 15.30 1.44
CA PRO A 239 14.97 15.09 2.38
C PRO A 239 14.57 14.18 3.56
N PRO A 240 15.40 13.20 3.96
CA PRO A 240 15.08 12.26 5.05
C PRO A 240 14.80 12.91 6.43
N ALA A 241 15.23 14.15 6.63
CA ALA A 241 15.00 14.91 7.86
C ALA A 241 13.55 15.40 7.99
N GLU A 242 12.77 15.40 6.91
CA GLU A 242 11.38 15.86 6.91
C GLU A 242 10.44 14.80 7.49
N ARG A 243 9.48 15.23 8.31
CA ARG A 243 8.45 14.35 8.84
C ARG A 243 7.31 14.21 7.84
N LEU A 244 7.03 12.99 7.40
CA LEU A 244 5.99 12.72 6.41
C LEU A 244 4.76 12.09 7.07
N ILE A 245 3.58 12.50 6.64
CA ILE A 245 2.35 11.77 6.95
C ILE A 245 1.66 11.40 5.64
N THR A 246 1.49 10.12 5.38
CA THR A 246 0.70 9.65 4.25
C THR A 246 -0.73 9.41 4.69
N VAL A 247 -1.70 9.71 3.82
CA VAL A 247 -3.11 9.42 4.03
C VAL A 247 -3.63 8.71 2.79
N GLU A 248 -4.15 7.51 2.98
CA GLU A 248 -4.42 6.58 1.87
C GLU A 248 -5.70 5.78 2.17
N ARG A 249 -6.48 5.45 1.13
CA ARG A 249 -7.65 4.55 1.32
C ARG A 249 -7.23 3.14 1.71
N ALA A 250 -6.13 2.72 1.11
CA ALA A 250 -5.37 1.54 1.49
C ALA A 250 -3.89 1.90 1.30
N LEU A 251 -2.99 1.48 2.19
CA LEU A 251 -1.58 1.93 2.13
C LEU A 251 -0.89 1.40 0.84
N GLU A 252 -0.75 2.19 -0.20
CA GLU A 252 -0.08 1.84 -1.46
C GLU A 252 1.30 2.51 -1.63
N LEU A 253 1.61 3.50 -0.81
CA LEU A 253 2.85 4.25 -0.94
C LEU A 253 4.04 3.52 -0.31
N GLY A 254 3.84 2.89 0.85
CA GLY A 254 4.85 2.10 1.55
C GLY A 254 6.14 2.85 1.86
N LEU A 255 6.06 4.17 2.06
CA LEU A 255 7.24 4.99 2.38
C LEU A 255 7.84 4.60 3.74
N ASP A 256 6.98 4.14 4.66
CA ASP A 256 7.31 3.61 5.99
C ASP A 256 8.09 2.29 5.98
N GLN A 257 8.15 1.61 4.82
CA GLN A 257 8.95 0.40 4.64
C GLN A 257 10.43 0.70 4.36
N PHE A 258 10.80 1.96 4.13
CA PHE A 258 12.16 2.38 3.78
C PHE A 258 12.71 3.37 4.82
N PRO A 259 13.04 2.93 6.04
CA PRO A 259 13.51 3.83 7.10
C PRO A 259 14.84 4.53 6.77
N ASP A 260 15.61 4.02 5.79
CA ASP A 260 16.80 4.68 5.28
C ASP A 260 16.49 5.92 4.42
N LEU A 261 15.32 5.93 3.77
CA LEU A 261 14.85 7.06 2.95
C LEU A 261 13.92 7.98 3.76
N HIS A 262 13.02 7.39 4.54
CA HIS A 262 11.95 8.06 5.28
C HIS A 262 11.96 7.64 6.75
N PRO A 263 12.96 8.06 7.55
CA PRO A 263 13.07 7.62 8.95
C PRO A 263 11.94 8.15 9.85
N ASN A 264 11.22 9.18 9.42
CA ASN A 264 10.18 9.86 10.20
C ASN A 264 8.87 9.98 9.40
N VAL A 265 8.24 8.84 9.13
CA VAL A 265 6.97 8.75 8.40
C VAL A 265 5.90 8.07 9.24
N VAL A 266 4.66 8.54 9.11
CA VAL A 266 3.47 7.88 9.68
C VAL A 266 2.48 7.65 8.55
N ALA A 267 2.06 6.40 8.36
CA ALA A 267 1.11 6.04 7.32
C ALA A 267 -0.31 5.90 7.90
N PHE A 268 -1.26 6.63 7.34
CA PHE A 268 -2.67 6.57 7.70
C PHE A 268 -3.50 5.85 6.64
N GLU A 269 -4.35 4.94 7.09
CA GLU A 269 -5.28 4.18 6.27
C GLU A 269 -6.72 4.52 6.65
N GLU A 270 -7.58 4.73 5.64
CA GLU A 270 -9.03 4.85 5.82
C GLU A 270 -9.59 3.62 6.56
N ARG A 271 -10.43 3.86 7.58
CA ARG A 271 -11.12 2.78 8.30
C ARG A 271 -12.59 2.76 7.88
N LEU A 272 -13.04 1.65 7.31
CA LEU A 272 -14.46 1.45 7.02
C LEU A 272 -15.24 1.20 8.32
N ALA A 273 -16.54 1.48 8.29
CA ALA A 273 -17.43 1.13 9.38
C ALA A 273 -17.53 -0.39 9.57
N ASN A 274 -17.78 -0.84 10.80
CA ASN A 274 -18.13 -2.23 11.07
C ASN A 274 -19.52 -2.60 10.48
N SER A 275 -19.93 -3.85 10.63
CA SER A 275 -21.23 -4.34 10.14
C SER A 275 -22.45 -3.61 10.73
N GLU A 276 -22.28 -2.94 11.88
CA GLU A 276 -23.31 -2.09 12.51
C GLU A 276 -23.25 -0.62 12.05
N GLY A 277 -22.38 -0.28 11.08
CA GLY A 277 -22.21 1.08 10.57
C GLY A 277 -21.40 2.01 11.48
N GLN A 278 -20.72 1.48 12.50
CA GLN A 278 -19.97 2.26 13.48
C GLN A 278 -18.46 2.22 13.25
N GLY A 279 -17.79 3.29 13.68
CA GLY A 279 -16.33 3.33 13.74
C GLY A 279 -15.64 3.61 12.40
N SER A 280 -16.32 4.13 11.39
CA SER A 280 -15.60 4.64 10.21
C SER A 280 -14.65 5.79 10.60
N ILE A 281 -13.52 5.89 9.89
CA ILE A 281 -12.61 7.03 9.94
C ILE A 281 -12.27 7.37 8.50
N THR A 282 -12.77 8.50 8.01
CA THR A 282 -12.67 8.87 6.58
C THR A 282 -11.31 9.47 6.25
N MET A 283 -10.97 9.47 4.94
CA MET A 283 -9.80 10.19 4.42
C MET A 283 -9.78 11.65 4.88
N ALA A 284 -10.91 12.37 4.80
CA ALA A 284 -11.01 13.76 5.24
C ALA A 284 -10.73 13.96 6.74
N GLU A 285 -11.14 13.01 7.59
CA GLU A 285 -10.81 13.02 9.02
C GLU A 285 -9.32 12.78 9.27
N LEU A 286 -8.72 11.84 8.54
CA LEU A 286 -7.30 11.52 8.64
C LEU A 286 -6.42 12.68 8.17
N VAL A 287 -6.78 13.38 7.09
CA VAL A 287 -6.07 14.60 6.67
C VAL A 287 -6.20 15.71 7.72
N ARG A 288 -7.38 15.91 8.33
CA ARG A 288 -7.49 16.87 9.45
C ARG A 288 -6.64 16.46 10.66
N ARG A 289 -6.53 15.17 10.92
CA ARG A 289 -5.72 14.63 12.02
C ARG A 289 -4.23 14.77 11.77
N SER A 290 -3.77 14.55 10.54
CA SER A 290 -2.35 14.64 10.17
C SER A 290 -1.80 16.03 10.44
N LEU A 291 -2.57 17.08 10.20
CA LEU A 291 -2.19 18.48 10.46
C LEU A 291 -1.84 18.76 11.94
N ARG A 292 -2.33 17.93 12.89
CA ARG A 292 -2.04 18.07 14.32
C ARG A 292 -0.79 17.31 14.77
N MET A 293 -0.07 16.67 13.86
CA MET A 293 1.05 15.79 14.16
C MET A 293 2.41 16.36 13.75
N ASN A 294 2.46 17.69 13.63
CA ASN A 294 3.66 18.44 13.20
C ASN A 294 4.29 17.87 11.90
N PRO A 295 3.51 17.59 10.84
CA PRO A 295 4.09 17.12 9.59
C PRO A 295 4.95 18.22 8.96
N SER A 296 6.04 17.82 8.29
CA SER A 296 6.68 18.68 7.29
C SER A 296 5.91 18.65 5.98
N ARG A 297 5.34 17.49 5.63
CA ARG A 297 4.50 17.29 4.44
C ARG A 297 3.36 16.31 4.73
N VAL A 298 2.22 16.54 4.08
CA VAL A 298 1.11 15.60 4.03
C VAL A 298 0.99 15.09 2.60
N ILE A 299 1.03 13.77 2.43
CA ILE A 299 0.91 13.11 1.12
C ILE A 299 -0.43 12.38 1.11
N VAL A 300 -1.28 12.66 0.12
CA VAL A 300 -2.55 11.95 -0.06
C VAL A 300 -2.39 11.00 -1.23
N GLY A 301 -2.47 9.68 -0.99
CA GLY A 301 -2.15 8.68 -2.00
C GLY A 301 -2.98 8.84 -3.28
N GLU A 302 -4.29 9.01 -3.13
CA GLU A 302 -5.21 9.32 -4.21
C GLU A 302 -6.44 10.04 -3.66
N VAL A 303 -6.87 11.11 -4.36
CA VAL A 303 -8.11 11.81 -4.05
C VAL A 303 -9.24 11.30 -4.93
N LEU A 304 -10.34 10.92 -4.31
CA LEU A 304 -11.52 10.36 -4.97
C LEU A 304 -12.82 11.12 -4.69
N GLY A 305 -12.86 11.99 -3.68
CA GLY A 305 -14.09 12.70 -3.34
C GLY A 305 -13.91 13.81 -2.30
N ASP A 306 -14.58 13.65 -1.16
CA ASP A 306 -14.84 14.68 -0.17
C ASP A 306 -13.59 15.18 0.57
N GLU A 307 -12.52 14.39 0.59
CA GLU A 307 -11.23 14.74 1.17
C GLU A 307 -10.50 15.87 0.43
N ILE A 308 -10.92 16.20 -0.80
CA ILE A 308 -10.23 17.17 -1.66
C ILE A 308 -10.09 18.55 -0.99
N VAL A 309 -11.13 19.04 -0.32
CA VAL A 309 -11.13 20.37 0.31
C VAL A 309 -10.15 20.38 1.47
N THR A 310 -10.16 19.32 2.27
CA THR A 310 -9.24 19.17 3.40
C THR A 310 -7.79 19.05 2.92
N MET A 311 -7.54 18.29 1.85
CA MET A 311 -6.21 18.17 1.25
C MET A 311 -5.72 19.53 0.73
N LEU A 312 -6.53 20.27 -0.03
CA LEU A 312 -6.13 21.58 -0.53
C LEU A 312 -5.86 22.58 0.61
N ASN A 313 -6.63 22.51 1.70
CA ASN A 313 -6.35 23.28 2.90
C ASN A 313 -5.00 22.88 3.53
N ALA A 314 -4.69 21.59 3.63
CA ALA A 314 -3.39 21.13 4.10
C ALA A 314 -2.23 21.67 3.24
N MET A 315 -2.43 21.71 1.92
CA MET A 315 -1.47 22.21 0.94
C MET A 315 -1.25 23.73 0.98
N SER A 316 -2.22 24.51 1.47
CA SER A 316 -2.12 25.98 1.56
C SER A 316 -1.76 26.50 2.95
N GLN A 317 -1.83 25.66 3.99
CA GLN A 317 -1.66 26.05 5.39
C GLN A 317 -0.33 25.54 5.97
N GLY A 318 0.78 25.83 5.29
CA GLY A 318 2.13 25.63 5.84
C GLY A 318 2.69 24.21 5.78
N ASN A 319 2.03 23.28 5.08
CA ASN A 319 2.57 21.95 4.76
C ASN A 319 2.92 21.85 3.27
N ASP A 320 3.67 22.85 2.82
CA ASP A 320 4.12 22.96 1.43
C ASP A 320 4.96 21.74 1.02
N GLY A 321 4.91 21.39 -0.26
CA GLY A 321 5.61 20.23 -0.81
C GLY A 321 4.80 18.95 -0.78
N SER A 322 3.49 19.06 -0.56
CA SER A 322 2.54 17.95 -0.57
C SER A 322 2.46 17.31 -1.96
N LEU A 323 2.31 15.98 -1.98
CA LEU A 323 2.12 15.20 -3.19
C LEU A 323 0.75 14.54 -3.14
N SER A 324 0.07 14.47 -4.27
CA SER A 324 -1.19 13.74 -4.37
C SER A 324 -1.44 13.19 -5.76
N THR A 325 -2.34 12.21 -5.88
CA THR A 325 -2.81 11.73 -7.18
C THR A 325 -4.31 11.93 -7.37
N ILE A 326 -4.73 12.09 -8.63
CA ILE A 326 -6.13 12.23 -9.01
C ILE A 326 -6.41 11.56 -10.35
N HIS A 327 -7.61 11.02 -10.54
CA HIS A 327 -8.05 10.54 -11.84
C HIS A 327 -8.57 11.69 -12.72
N ALA A 328 -7.98 11.82 -13.91
CA ALA A 328 -8.43 12.74 -14.95
C ALA A 328 -8.03 12.19 -16.33
N ASN A 329 -8.68 12.64 -17.40
CA ASN A 329 -8.34 12.27 -18.77
C ASN A 329 -7.46 13.32 -19.47
N GLY A 330 -7.12 14.40 -18.78
CA GLY A 330 -6.15 15.40 -19.23
C GLY A 330 -5.68 16.30 -18.09
N SER A 331 -4.53 16.95 -18.27
CA SER A 331 -3.94 17.85 -17.26
C SER A 331 -4.82 19.05 -16.93
N ALA A 332 -5.53 19.63 -17.91
CA ALA A 332 -6.43 20.76 -17.68
C ALA A 332 -7.75 20.34 -16.99
N GLU A 333 -8.21 19.11 -17.22
CA GLU A 333 -9.46 18.57 -16.64
C GLU A 333 -9.37 18.43 -15.11
N VAL A 334 -8.16 18.30 -14.58
CA VAL A 334 -7.90 18.19 -13.13
C VAL A 334 -8.60 19.29 -12.34
N PHE A 335 -8.59 20.53 -12.82
CA PHE A 335 -9.21 21.65 -12.10
C PHE A 335 -10.73 21.50 -12.00
N SER A 336 -11.38 21.09 -13.10
CA SER A 336 -12.82 20.81 -13.11
C SER A 336 -13.18 19.58 -12.27
N ARG A 337 -12.31 18.57 -12.25
CA ARG A 337 -12.44 17.38 -11.39
C ARG A 337 -12.43 17.77 -9.91
N ILE A 338 -11.45 18.57 -9.51
CA ILE A 338 -11.34 19.11 -8.15
C ILE A 338 -12.58 19.93 -7.79
N ALA A 339 -13.05 20.80 -8.69
CA ALA A 339 -14.28 21.57 -8.47
C ALA A 339 -15.52 20.68 -8.25
N THR A 340 -15.62 19.58 -9.00
CA THR A 340 -16.72 18.62 -8.85
C THR A 340 -16.67 17.93 -7.48
N TYR A 341 -15.47 17.50 -7.05
CA TYR A 341 -15.29 16.89 -5.73
C TYR A 341 -15.55 17.87 -4.59
N ALA A 342 -15.13 19.14 -4.73
CA ALA A 342 -15.36 20.17 -3.71
C ALA A 342 -16.86 20.50 -3.55
N LEU A 343 -17.66 20.39 -4.61
CA LEU A 343 -19.13 20.52 -4.54
C LEU A 343 -19.79 19.35 -3.80
N GLN A 344 -19.19 18.16 -3.86
CA GLN A 344 -19.68 16.95 -3.20
C GLN A 344 -19.19 16.83 -1.75
N ALA A 345 -18.09 17.50 -1.40
CA ALA A 345 -17.55 17.56 -0.06
C ALA A 345 -18.54 18.17 0.94
N GLN A 346 -18.34 17.88 2.23
CA GLN A 346 -19.24 18.33 3.30
C GLN A 346 -19.35 19.86 3.36
N GLU A 347 -18.26 20.57 3.08
CA GLU A 347 -18.16 22.02 3.04
C GLU A 347 -18.93 22.65 1.86
N ARG A 348 -19.16 21.88 0.78
CA ARG A 348 -19.84 22.32 -0.46
C ARG A 348 -19.33 23.67 -0.97
N LEU A 349 -18.01 23.77 -1.17
CA LEU A 349 -17.40 25.03 -1.59
C LEU A 349 -17.95 25.49 -2.95
N PRO A 350 -18.32 26.78 -3.09
CA PRO A 350 -18.63 27.35 -4.39
C PRO A 350 -17.46 27.20 -5.37
N ILE A 351 -17.76 27.20 -6.67
CA ILE A 351 -16.74 27.05 -7.73
C ILE A 351 -15.64 28.11 -7.62
N GLU A 352 -16.00 29.37 -7.38
CA GLU A 352 -15.04 30.47 -7.24
C GLU A 352 -14.11 30.27 -6.03
N ALA A 353 -14.66 29.90 -4.87
CA ALA A 353 -13.87 29.57 -3.69
C ALA A 353 -12.94 28.36 -3.93
N THR A 354 -13.42 27.38 -4.71
CA THR A 354 -12.61 26.23 -5.09
C THR A 354 -11.47 26.63 -6.03
N HIS A 355 -11.71 27.49 -7.01
CA HIS A 355 -10.66 28.00 -7.90
C HIS A 355 -9.60 28.81 -7.14
N MET A 356 -10.01 29.66 -6.20
CA MET A 356 -9.07 30.36 -5.31
C MET A 356 -8.21 29.38 -4.51
N LEU A 357 -8.85 28.35 -3.94
CA LEU A 357 -8.15 27.33 -3.15
C LEU A 357 -7.18 26.52 -4.01
N ILE A 358 -7.57 26.09 -5.21
CA ILE A 358 -6.66 25.43 -6.16
C ILE A 358 -5.45 26.32 -6.47
N ALA A 359 -5.67 27.59 -6.79
CA ALA A 359 -4.62 28.53 -7.17
C ALA A 359 -3.63 28.78 -6.02
N GLY A 360 -4.08 28.75 -4.77
CA GLY A 360 -3.23 28.89 -3.59
C GLY A 360 -2.56 27.59 -3.14
N SER A 361 -3.07 26.42 -3.55
CA SER A 361 -2.66 25.13 -3.00
C SER A 361 -1.85 24.27 -3.96
N ILE A 362 -2.02 24.37 -5.27
CA ILE A 362 -1.34 23.51 -6.25
C ILE A 362 -0.35 24.36 -7.04
N ASN A 363 0.91 23.92 -7.13
CA ASN A 363 1.89 24.58 -7.99
C ASN A 363 1.98 23.90 -9.35
N PHE A 364 2.01 22.56 -9.37
CA PHE A 364 2.13 21.79 -10.61
C PHE A 364 1.10 20.67 -10.72
N VAL A 365 0.58 20.49 -11.94
CA VAL A 365 -0.18 19.30 -12.35
C VAL A 365 0.67 18.52 -13.33
N VAL A 366 0.99 17.26 -13.00
CA VAL A 366 1.78 16.35 -13.85
C VAL A 366 0.85 15.28 -14.39
N PHE A 367 0.76 15.14 -15.71
CA PHE A 367 -0.12 14.16 -16.33
C PHE A 367 0.67 13.01 -16.95
N ILE A 368 0.32 11.79 -16.54
CA ILE A 368 0.92 10.54 -17.01
C ILE A 368 -0.08 9.74 -17.82
N GLU A 369 0.36 9.30 -18.99
CA GLU A 369 -0.41 8.45 -19.89
C GLU A 369 0.16 7.04 -19.93
N ARG A 370 -0.73 6.06 -20.08
CA ARG A 370 -0.38 4.69 -20.45
C ARG A 370 -0.72 4.49 -21.92
N ARG A 371 0.28 4.08 -22.71
CA ARG A 371 0.16 3.85 -24.14
C ARG A 371 0.36 2.39 -24.45
N ASN A 372 -0.56 1.84 -25.25
CA ASN A 372 -0.48 0.47 -25.73
C ASN A 372 0.06 0.45 -27.16
N GLY A 373 1.36 0.24 -27.30
CA GLY A 373 2.03 0.17 -28.60
C GLY A 373 1.97 -1.19 -29.29
N TYR A 374 1.33 -2.22 -28.72
CA TYR A 374 1.42 -3.60 -29.25
C TYR A 374 0.94 -3.72 -30.70
N ALA A 375 -0.12 -2.99 -31.07
CA ALA A 375 -0.64 -3.01 -32.45
C ALA A 375 0.34 -2.45 -33.50
N ALA A 376 1.30 -1.61 -33.07
CA ALA A 376 2.35 -1.03 -33.91
C ALA A 376 3.70 -1.75 -33.74
N GLY A 377 3.73 -2.95 -33.13
CA GLY A 377 4.95 -3.69 -32.83
C GLY A 377 5.77 -3.13 -31.66
N GLY A 378 5.23 -2.16 -30.93
CA GLY A 378 5.81 -1.59 -29.72
C GLY A 378 5.44 -2.39 -28.46
N ARG A 379 5.61 -1.76 -27.30
CA ARG A 379 5.29 -2.32 -25.98
C ARG A 379 4.30 -1.43 -25.25
N LEU A 380 3.81 -1.91 -24.10
CA LEU A 380 3.15 -1.02 -23.15
C LEU A 380 4.18 -0.02 -22.59
N SER A 381 3.88 1.27 -22.68
CA SER A 381 4.69 2.33 -22.08
C SER A 381 3.83 3.22 -21.19
N ARG A 382 4.49 3.86 -20.22
CA ARG A 382 3.91 4.91 -19.39
C ARG A 382 4.80 6.12 -19.56
N THR A 383 4.24 7.29 -19.84
CA THR A 383 5.01 8.50 -20.17
C THR A 383 4.31 9.72 -19.59
N VAL A 384 5.07 10.62 -18.99
CA VAL A 384 4.55 11.96 -18.67
C VAL A 384 4.43 12.75 -19.97
N THR A 385 3.24 13.29 -20.25
CA THR A 385 2.92 13.96 -21.53
C THR A 385 2.61 15.44 -21.35
N SER A 386 2.31 15.87 -20.13
CA SER A 386 2.00 17.26 -19.83
C SER A 386 2.38 17.63 -18.40
N ILE A 387 2.96 18.80 -18.22
CA ILE A 387 3.14 19.44 -16.91
C ILE A 387 2.63 20.87 -17.00
N ARG A 388 1.67 21.20 -16.13
CA ARG A 388 1.09 22.54 -16.01
C ARG A 388 1.55 23.22 -14.73
N GLU A 389 1.99 24.46 -14.85
CA GLU A 389 2.18 25.38 -13.73
C GLU A 389 0.86 26.12 -13.46
N VAL A 390 0.41 26.17 -12.22
CA VAL A 390 -0.75 26.97 -11.82
C VAL A 390 -0.27 28.39 -11.53
N ASN A 391 -0.82 29.38 -12.23
CA ASN A 391 -0.34 30.76 -12.19
C ASN A 391 -1.28 31.72 -11.45
N GLY A 392 -2.45 31.25 -10.98
CA GLY A 392 -3.45 32.07 -10.31
C GLY A 392 -4.86 31.71 -10.73
N MET A 393 -5.78 32.67 -10.63
CA MET A 393 -7.16 32.52 -11.09
C MET A 393 -7.75 33.84 -11.60
N ASP A 394 -8.65 33.74 -12.58
CA ASP A 394 -9.53 34.83 -13.05
C ASP A 394 -10.85 34.22 -13.58
N GLY A 395 -11.87 34.14 -12.73
CA GLY A 395 -13.11 33.35 -12.93
C GLY A 395 -12.91 31.82 -13.02
N ARG A 396 -11.73 31.38 -13.48
CA ARG A 396 -11.23 30.01 -13.61
C ARG A 396 -9.78 29.94 -13.16
N VAL A 397 -9.29 28.73 -12.88
CA VAL A 397 -7.86 28.51 -12.62
C VAL A 397 -7.05 28.84 -13.87
N LEU A 398 -6.03 29.67 -13.72
CA LEU A 398 -5.06 30.01 -14.77
C LEU A 398 -3.87 29.05 -14.65
N SER A 399 -3.48 28.43 -15.76
CA SER A 399 -2.31 27.55 -15.80
C SER A 399 -1.62 27.60 -17.15
N SER A 400 -0.30 27.45 -17.13
CA SER A 400 0.56 27.38 -18.31
C SER A 400 1.10 25.97 -18.46
N GLU A 401 1.05 25.41 -19.66
CA GLU A 401 1.63 24.10 -19.94
C GLU A 401 3.12 24.27 -20.22
N VAL A 402 3.92 24.09 -19.16
CA VAL A 402 5.36 24.38 -19.16
C VAL A 402 6.17 23.24 -19.78
N PHE A 403 5.63 22.02 -19.76
CA PHE A 403 6.10 20.92 -20.60
C PHE A 403 4.91 20.31 -21.34
N ALA A 404 5.09 20.11 -22.64
CA ALA A 404 4.09 19.51 -23.51
C ALA A 404 4.74 18.48 -24.42
N GLU A 405 3.92 17.55 -24.92
CA GLU A 405 4.36 16.58 -25.90
C GLU A 405 4.54 17.22 -27.28
N ALA A 406 5.72 17.03 -27.87
CA ALA A 406 6.01 17.38 -29.25
C ALA A 406 5.43 16.35 -30.23
N GLY A 407 5.40 16.69 -31.53
CA GLY A 407 4.83 15.81 -32.57
C GLY A 407 5.53 14.44 -32.72
N ASP A 408 6.74 14.27 -32.18
CA ASP A 408 7.46 12.99 -32.13
C ASP A 408 7.12 12.13 -30.89
N GLY A 409 6.21 12.61 -30.05
CA GLY A 409 5.72 11.96 -28.85
C GLY A 409 6.59 12.15 -27.61
N ARG A 410 7.62 13.00 -27.67
CA ARG A 410 8.48 13.32 -26.53
C ARG A 410 8.01 14.57 -25.82
N ILE A 411 8.03 14.54 -24.49
CA ILE A 411 7.76 15.73 -23.68
C ILE A 411 8.97 16.69 -23.71
N VAL A 412 8.72 17.95 -24.03
CA VAL A 412 9.71 19.02 -24.16
C VAL A 412 9.24 20.30 -23.44
N PRO A 413 10.16 21.22 -23.09
CA PRO A 413 9.77 22.55 -22.61
C PRO A 413 8.88 23.26 -23.63
N HIS A 414 7.75 23.81 -23.17
CA HIS A 414 6.73 24.42 -24.02
C HIS A 414 6.41 25.87 -23.65
N ALA A 415 6.53 26.25 -22.38
CA ALA A 415 6.26 27.61 -21.92
C ALA A 415 7.17 27.99 -20.73
N PRO A 416 7.51 29.28 -20.55
CA PRO A 416 8.37 29.72 -19.47
C PRO A 416 7.83 29.35 -18.08
N LEU A 417 8.75 28.93 -17.20
CA LEU A 417 8.47 28.65 -15.80
C LEU A 417 8.55 29.92 -14.97
N SER A 418 7.51 30.25 -14.21
CA SER A 418 7.51 31.45 -13.37
C SER A 418 8.47 31.33 -12.17
N CYS A 419 8.66 30.12 -11.65
CA CYS A 419 9.51 29.85 -10.49
C CYS A 419 10.91 29.29 -10.83
N VAL A 420 11.43 29.55 -12.04
CA VAL A 420 12.71 28.97 -12.50
C VAL A 420 13.91 29.29 -11.60
N GLU A 421 13.98 30.51 -11.06
CA GLU A 421 15.08 30.93 -10.18
C GLU A 421 15.07 30.18 -8.85
N GLU A 422 13.88 29.93 -8.30
CA GLU A 422 13.70 29.14 -7.10
C GLU A 422 14.11 27.69 -7.34
N LEU A 423 13.67 27.08 -8.45
CA LEU A 423 14.05 25.72 -8.80
C LEU A 423 15.56 25.58 -9.06
N ALA A 424 16.22 26.64 -9.55
CA ALA A 424 17.66 26.64 -9.77
C ALA A 424 18.46 26.50 -8.47
N ALA A 425 17.96 27.04 -7.36
CA ALA A 425 18.55 26.84 -6.04
C ALA A 425 18.53 25.36 -5.60
N TYR A 426 17.65 24.55 -6.19
CA TYR A 426 17.51 23.11 -5.94
C TYR A 426 18.07 22.25 -7.08
N GLY A 427 18.89 22.84 -7.96
CA GLY A 427 19.66 22.12 -8.97
C GLY A 427 18.99 21.99 -10.33
N TYR A 428 17.82 22.58 -10.55
CA TYR A 428 17.23 22.62 -11.88
C TYR A 428 17.97 23.62 -12.78
N ARG A 429 18.33 23.20 -13.99
CA ARG A 429 18.87 24.08 -15.02
C ARG A 429 18.03 23.91 -16.27
N SER A 430 17.21 24.92 -16.57
CA SER A 430 16.42 24.94 -17.80
C SER A 430 17.34 24.94 -19.02
N SER A 431 17.01 24.16 -20.04
CA SER A 431 17.70 24.19 -21.34
C SER A 431 17.53 25.52 -22.08
N GLY A 432 16.58 26.38 -21.65
CA GLY A 432 16.38 27.73 -22.19
C GLY A 432 15.78 27.79 -23.60
N SER A 433 15.55 26.64 -24.24
CA SER A 433 14.87 26.53 -25.53
C SER A 433 13.38 26.23 -25.31
N TRP A 434 12.53 27.22 -25.55
CA TRP A 434 11.08 27.04 -25.62
C TRP A 434 10.73 26.72 -27.08
N GLY A 435 10.13 25.55 -27.31
CA GLY A 435 9.82 25.03 -28.64
C GLY A 435 8.77 25.80 -29.42
#